data_AF-A0A7S0WQG0-F1
#
_entry.id   AF-A0A7S0WQG0-F1
#
_cell.length_a   1.000
_cell.length_b   1.000
_cell.length_c   1.000
_cell.angle_alpha   90.00
_cell.angle_beta   90.00
_cell.angle_gamma   90.00
#
_symmetry.space_group_name_H-M   'P 1'
#
loop_
_entity.id
_entity.type
_entity.pdbx_description
1 polymer ?
#
loop_
_entity_poly.entity_id
_entity_poly.type
_entity_poly.pdbx_seq_one_letter_code
_entity_poly.pdbx_strand_id
1 'polypeptide(L)'
;LNWGDDGLMRLFHKFWAALEPGGYLVLEPQPWRSYCQAVTKKHTAGGRTPRDLAALRLRPEGFVALLTGLGFSLLADLNKGSTAIGFDRPMYVFQKPPK
;
A
#
# COMPACT_ATOMS: atom_id res chain seq x y z
N LEU A 1 -2.15 -5.06 10.85
CA LEU A 1 -0.83 -4.56 10.40
C LEU A 1 0.23 -4.95 11.44
N ASN A 2 1.33 -5.59 11.04
CA ASN A 2 2.26 -6.16 12.03
C ASN A 2 3.17 -5.07 12.63
N TRP A 3 3.80 -4.20 11.84
CA TRP A 3 4.88 -3.31 12.32
C TRP A 3 4.68 -1.82 11.96
N GLY A 4 3.43 -1.36 11.83
CA GLY A 4 3.14 0.06 11.54
C GLY A 4 3.61 0.50 10.14
N ASP A 5 3.97 1.79 10.00
CA ASP A 5 4.51 2.39 8.78
C ASP A 5 5.83 1.74 8.34
N ASP A 6 6.73 1.46 9.29
CA ASP A 6 8.01 0.79 9.00
C ASP A 6 7.82 -0.59 8.37
N GLY A 7 6.81 -1.34 8.83
CA GLY A 7 6.45 -2.62 8.23
C GLY A 7 6.00 -2.48 6.78
N LEU A 8 5.27 -1.42 6.47
CA LEU A 8 4.77 -1.16 5.13
C LEU A 8 5.89 -0.68 4.20
N MET A 9 6.77 0.21 4.66
CA MET A 9 7.95 0.62 3.89
C MET A 9 8.88 -0.57 3.60
N ARG A 10 9.14 -1.41 4.60
CA ARG A 10 9.92 -2.65 4.41
C ARG A 10 9.28 -3.57 3.37
N LEU A 11 7.95 -3.65 3.32
CA LEU A 11 7.24 -4.42 2.31
C LEU A 11 7.47 -3.86 0.90
N PHE A 12 7.37 -2.53 0.71
CA PHE A 12 7.65 -1.91 -0.59
C PHE A 12 9.09 -2.11 -1.04
N HIS A 13 10.07 -1.98 -0.13
CA HIS A 13 11.46 -2.32 -0.43
C HIS A 13 11.65 -3.79 -0.80
N LYS A 14 10.93 -4.72 -0.16
CA LYS A 14 10.96 -6.14 -0.53
C LYS A 14 10.40 -6.37 -1.93
N PHE A 15 9.31 -5.71 -2.32
CA PHE A 15 8.79 -5.80 -3.68
C PHE A 15 9.82 -5.35 -4.72
N TRP A 16 10.49 -4.22 -4.47
CA TRP A 16 11.55 -3.73 -5.34
C TRP A 16 12.73 -4.68 -5.47
N ALA A 17 13.18 -5.24 -4.34
CA ALA A 17 14.29 -6.19 -4.32
C ALA A 17 13.93 -7.53 -5.00
N ALA A 18 12.67 -7.97 -4.90
CA ALA A 18 12.21 -9.23 -5.45
C ALA A 18 11.93 -9.20 -6.96
N LEU A 19 11.70 -8.01 -7.53
CA LEU A 19 11.44 -7.85 -8.97
C LEU A 19 12.76 -7.69 -9.74
N GLU A 20 12.88 -8.42 -10.84
CA GLU A 20 13.91 -8.17 -11.85
C GLU A 20 13.64 -6.85 -12.60
N PRO A 21 14.66 -6.23 -13.22
CA PRO A 21 14.45 -5.09 -14.12
C PRO A 21 13.41 -5.39 -15.20
N GLY A 22 12.49 -4.47 -15.43
CA GLY A 22 11.33 -4.65 -16.32
C GLY A 22 10.15 -5.38 -15.68
N GLY A 23 10.30 -5.93 -14.47
CA GLY A 23 9.23 -6.63 -13.74
C GLY A 23 8.11 -5.71 -13.26
N TYR A 24 6.92 -6.30 -13.06
CA TYR A 24 5.70 -5.56 -12.74
C TYR A 24 5.24 -5.81 -11.30
N LEU A 25 4.78 -4.75 -10.65
CA LEU A 25 4.06 -4.79 -9.39
C LEU A 25 2.62 -4.35 -9.63
N VAL A 26 1.66 -5.24 -9.33
CA VAL A 26 0.24 -4.91 -9.30
C VAL A 26 -0.17 -4.69 -7.85
N LEU A 27 -0.66 -3.48 -7.54
CA LEU A 27 -1.01 -3.08 -6.18
C LEU A 27 -2.49 -2.72 -6.10
N GLU A 28 -3.22 -3.38 -5.19
CA GLU A 28 -4.58 -3.02 -4.78
C GLU A 28 -4.55 -2.54 -3.31
N PRO A 29 -4.45 -1.22 -3.04
CA PRO A 29 -4.52 -0.71 -1.69
C PRO A 29 -5.87 -0.99 -1.04
N GLN A 30 -5.84 -1.44 0.21
CA GLN A 30 -7.07 -1.57 0.98
C GLN A 30 -7.60 -0.18 1.37
N PRO A 31 -8.92 -0.01 1.54
CA PRO A 31 -9.46 1.26 2.04
C PRO A 31 -8.97 1.55 3.47
N TRP A 32 -8.83 2.83 3.82
CA TRP A 32 -8.35 3.26 5.15
C TRP A 32 -9.13 2.62 6.32
N ARG A 33 -10.45 2.41 6.14
CA ARG A 33 -11.30 1.72 7.12
C ARG A 33 -10.78 0.32 7.47
N SER A 34 -10.24 -0.42 6.50
CA SER A 34 -9.63 -1.74 6.72
C SER A 34 -8.34 -1.64 7.53
N TYR A 35 -7.53 -0.60 7.30
CA TYR A 35 -6.35 -0.32 8.12
C TYR A 35 -6.76 0.00 9.55
N CYS A 36 -7.78 0.85 9.75
CA CYS A 36 -8.26 1.17 11.08
C CYS A 36 -8.75 -0.06 11.84
N GLN A 37 -9.59 -0.89 11.21
CA GLN A 37 -10.08 -2.13 11.80
C GLN A 37 -8.94 -3.11 12.14
N ALA A 38 -7.92 -3.21 11.30
CA ALA A 38 -6.78 -4.09 11.53
C ALA A 38 -5.91 -3.63 12.72
N VAL A 39 -5.94 -2.35 13.08
CA VAL A 39 -5.34 -1.84 14.32
C VAL A 39 -6.29 -2.09 15.49
N THR A 40 -7.55 -1.68 15.40
CA THR A 40 -8.55 -1.84 16.48
C THR A 40 -8.74 -3.31 16.90
N LYS A 41 -8.82 -4.27 15.96
CA LYS A 41 -8.94 -5.71 16.28
C LYS A 41 -7.76 -6.26 17.09
N LYS A 42 -6.58 -5.62 17.01
CA LYS A 42 -5.40 -6.00 17.80
C LYS A 42 -5.38 -5.35 19.19
N HIS A 43 -6.16 -4.30 19.44
CA HIS A 43 -6.29 -3.75 20.79
C HIS A 43 -6.94 -4.74 21.75
N THR A 44 -7.90 -5.54 21.25
CA THR A 44 -8.58 -6.58 22.02
C THR A 44 -7.65 -7.74 22.41
N ALA A 45 -6.45 -7.84 21.82
CA ALA A 45 -5.45 -8.88 22.07
C ALA A 45 -4.22 -8.41 22.88
N GLY A 46 -4.25 -7.20 23.45
CA GLY A 46 -3.30 -6.79 24.50
C GLY A 46 -2.04 -6.04 24.07
N GLY A 47 -2.14 -4.92 23.35
CA GLY A 47 -1.04 -3.94 23.42
C GLY A 47 -0.85 -2.93 22.29
N ARG A 48 -1.90 -2.31 21.77
CA ARG A 48 -1.77 -1.03 21.06
C ARG A 48 -2.89 -0.08 21.49
N THR A 49 -2.60 1.21 21.54
CA THR A 49 -3.49 2.29 22.01
C THR A 49 -3.99 3.12 20.81
N PRO A 50 -5.04 3.95 20.94
CA PRO A 50 -5.47 4.86 19.87
C PRO A 50 -4.35 5.75 19.31
N ARG A 51 -3.25 5.91 20.07
CA ARG A 51 -2.01 6.58 19.67
C ARG A 51 -1.27 5.87 18.52
N ASP A 52 -1.39 4.55 18.41
CA ASP A 52 -0.75 3.75 17.35
C ASP A 52 -1.46 3.91 16.00
N LEU A 53 -2.77 4.21 16.02
CA LEU A 53 -3.55 4.62 14.85
C LEU A 53 -3.14 6.02 14.38
N ALA A 54 -2.95 6.95 15.31
CA ALA A 54 -2.44 8.30 14.99
C ALA A 54 -0.98 8.28 14.49
N ALA A 55 -0.22 7.24 14.84
CA ALA A 55 1.15 7.04 14.37
C ALA A 55 1.25 6.46 12.95
N LEU A 56 0.17 5.88 12.41
CA LEU A 56 0.11 5.45 11.01
C LEU A 56 -0.06 6.67 10.11
N ARG A 57 1.06 7.16 9.58
CA ARG A 57 1.12 8.32 8.68
C ARG A 57 0.97 7.89 7.22
N LEU A 58 1.32 6.65 6.88
CA LEU A 58 1.23 6.17 5.50
C LEU A 58 -0.19 5.74 5.18
N ARG A 59 -0.86 6.56 4.37
CA ARG A 59 -2.21 6.28 3.87
C ARG A 59 -2.17 5.74 2.44
N PRO A 60 -3.18 4.94 2.03
CA PRO A 60 -3.28 4.40 0.68
C PRO A 60 -3.08 5.44 -0.44
N GLU A 61 -3.57 6.66 -0.23
CA GLU A 61 -3.47 7.76 -1.20
C GLU A 61 -2.01 8.18 -1.45
N GLY A 62 -1.11 7.93 -0.49
CA GLY A 62 0.32 8.23 -0.62
C GLY A 62 1.16 7.12 -1.25
N PHE A 63 0.61 5.92 -1.48
CA PHE A 63 1.41 4.77 -1.91
C PHE A 63 2.02 4.96 -3.30
N VAL A 64 1.31 5.63 -4.20
CA VAL A 64 1.82 5.95 -5.54
C VAL A 64 3.09 6.81 -5.43
N ALA A 65 3.07 7.86 -4.61
CA ALA A 65 4.22 8.72 -4.39
C ALA A 65 5.39 7.98 -3.71
N LEU A 66 5.10 7.08 -2.76
CA LEU A 66 6.13 6.29 -2.09
C LEU A 66 6.81 5.29 -3.04
N LEU A 67 6.03 4.55 -3.83
CA LEU A 67 6.58 3.57 -4.77
C LEU A 67 7.35 4.23 -5.91
N THR A 68 6.87 5.37 -6.39
CA THR A 68 7.61 6.17 -7.40
C THR A 68 8.91 6.74 -6.83
N GLY A 69 8.88 7.27 -5.60
CA GLY A 69 10.10 7.71 -4.89
C GLY A 69 11.10 6.57 -4.61
N LEU A 70 10.62 5.33 -4.50
CA LEU A 70 11.44 4.13 -4.35
C LEU A 70 12.09 3.67 -5.68
N GLY A 71 11.59 4.16 -6.81
CA GLY A 71 12.16 3.93 -8.14
C GLY A 71 11.22 3.22 -9.13
N PHE A 72 9.99 2.88 -8.74
CA PHE A 72 9.01 2.31 -9.66
C PHE A 72 8.45 3.37 -10.62
N SER A 73 8.13 2.97 -11.84
CA SER A 73 7.34 3.76 -12.79
C SER A 73 5.86 3.37 -12.69
N LEU A 74 4.96 4.32 -12.44
CA LEU A 74 3.52 4.06 -12.54
C LEU A 74 3.14 3.95 -14.02
N LEU A 75 2.60 2.79 -14.42
CA LEU A 75 2.16 2.54 -15.79
C LEU A 75 0.66 2.74 -15.99
N ALA A 76 -0.15 2.35 -15.00
CA ALA A 76 -1.60 2.46 -15.13
C ALA A 76 -2.30 2.60 -13.77
N ASP A 77 -3.38 3.37 -13.77
CA ASP A 77 -4.45 3.32 -12.78
C ASP A 77 -5.65 2.64 -13.44
N LEU A 78 -5.92 1.39 -13.04
CA LEU A 78 -6.93 0.54 -13.64
C LEU A 78 -8.36 0.92 -13.24
N ASN A 79 -8.53 1.83 -12.29
CA ASN A 79 -9.86 2.30 -11.86
C ASN A 79 -10.27 3.59 -12.56
N LYS A 80 -9.34 4.25 -13.25
CA LYS A 80 -9.61 5.49 -13.98
C LYS A 80 -10.63 5.23 -15.10
N GLY A 81 -11.88 5.65 -14.89
CA GLY A 81 -12.99 5.48 -15.84
C GLY A 81 -13.88 4.26 -15.59
N SER A 82 -13.68 3.51 -14.50
CA SER A 82 -14.59 2.42 -14.12
C SER A 82 -15.88 2.97 -13.51
N THR A 83 -17.03 2.50 -14.01
CA THR A 83 -18.36 2.78 -13.47
C THR A 83 -18.94 1.59 -12.70
N ALA A 84 -18.12 0.56 -12.43
CA ALA A 84 -18.57 -0.68 -11.82
C ALA A 84 -18.87 -0.48 -10.32
N ILE A 85 -20.15 -0.61 -9.97
CA ILE A 85 -20.63 -0.52 -8.58
C ILE A 85 -20.13 -1.77 -7.83
N GLY A 86 -19.25 -1.58 -6.84
CA GLY A 86 -18.78 -2.65 -5.94
C GLY A 86 -17.28 -2.96 -6.01
N PHE A 87 -16.56 -2.45 -7.01
CA PHE A 87 -15.08 -2.48 -7.08
C PHE A 87 -14.50 -1.09 -6.84
N ASP A 88 -14.71 -0.56 -5.63
CA ASP A 88 -14.26 0.81 -5.27
C ASP A 88 -12.80 0.82 -4.77
N ARG A 89 -11.99 -0.14 -5.25
CA ARG A 89 -10.61 -0.31 -4.80
C ARG A 89 -9.65 0.03 -5.91
N PRO A 90 -8.81 1.07 -5.74
CA PRO A 90 -7.85 1.41 -6.75
C PRO A 90 -6.89 0.25 -6.99
N MET A 91 -6.49 0.08 -8.24
CA MET A 91 -5.53 -0.92 -8.69
C MET A 91 -4.52 -0.20 -9.57
N TYR A 92 -3.25 -0.32 -9.20
CA TYR A 92 -2.15 0.33 -9.85
C TYR A 92 -1.20 -0.70 -10.42
N VAL A 93 -0.71 -0.42 -11.62
CA VAL A 93 0.37 -1.21 -12.23
C VAL A 93 1.63 -0.36 -12.22
N PHE A 94 2.66 -0.87 -11.58
CA PHE A 94 3.99 -0.29 -11.55
C PHE A 94 4.98 -1.18 -12.27
N GLN A 95 6.04 -0.60 -12.80
CA GLN A 95 7.16 -1.33 -13.39
C GLN A 95 8.46 -0.91 -12.72
N LYS A 96 9.30 -1.90 -12.39
CA LYS A 96 10.70 -1.65 -12.08
C LYS A 96 11.42 -1.31 -13.39
N PRO A 97 12.10 -0.16 -13.50
CA PRO A 97 12.72 0.26 -14.75
C PRO A 97 13.56 -0.85 -15.39
N PRO A 98 13.49 -1.02 -16.72
CA PRO A 98 14.40 -1.91 -17.43
C PRO A 98 15.84 -1.42 -17.30
N LYS A 99 16.80 -2.32 -17.53
CA LYS A 99 18.22 -1.97 -17.66
C LYS A 99 18.47 -1.13 -18.91
#